data_AF-A0A950IIS1-F1
#
_entry.id   AF-A0A950IIS1-F1
#
_cell.length_a   1.000
_cell.length_b   1.000
_cell.length_c   1.000
_cell.angle_alpha   90.00
_cell.angle_beta   90.00
_cell.angle_gamma   90.00
#
_symmetry.space_group_name_H-M   'P 1'
#
loop_
_entity.id
_entity.type
_entity.pdbx_description
1 polymer ?
#
loop_
_entity_poly.entity_id
_entity_poly.type
_entity_poly.pdbx_seq_one_letter_code
_entity_poly.pdbx_strand_id
1 'polypeptide(L)'
;CAEIAPGRYQLLNVPLWAYGLAYEDVIEAEMAEDQRLHYVRLAQRSGLLTVRVAGPDADPASYERLIAVLQRRAIATEKYDSTYCAFAMSQESLAACEEEIDAAEREGMIQVEIANEDEE
;
A
#
# COMPACT_ATOMS: atom_id res chain seq x y z
N CYS A 1 5.86 12.29 -3.15
CA CYS A 1 6.32 12.68 -1.81
C CYS A 1 6.43 14.21 -1.73
N ALA A 2 6.60 14.76 -0.53
CA ALA A 2 6.90 16.18 -0.32
C ALA A 2 8.08 16.33 0.66
N GLU A 3 8.99 17.29 0.40
CA GLU A 3 10.10 17.58 1.31
C GLU A 3 9.59 18.31 2.56
N ILE A 4 9.92 17.80 3.74
CA ILE A 4 9.51 18.37 5.04
C ILE A 4 10.67 18.94 5.84
N ALA A 5 11.90 18.53 5.52
CA ALA A 5 13.17 19.07 5.99
C ALA A 5 14.26 18.69 4.98
N PRO A 6 15.43 19.35 4.95
CA PRO A 6 16.50 19.03 4.01
C PRO A 6 16.81 17.53 3.98
N GLY A 7 16.59 16.90 2.81
CA GLY A 7 16.84 15.47 2.60
C GLY A 7 15.80 14.51 3.21
N ARG A 8 14.68 15.04 3.73
CA ARG A 8 13.59 14.26 4.34
C ARG A 8 12.28 14.49 3.62
N TYR A 9 11.65 13.40 3.20
CA TYR A 9 10.45 13.43 2.38
C TYR A 9 9.35 12.59 2.99
N GLN A 10 8.14 13.15 3.09
CA GLN A 10 6.95 12.41 3.46
C GLN A 10 6.33 11.76 2.22
N LEU A 11 6.01 10.47 2.29
CA LEU A 11 5.30 9.76 1.23
C LEU A 11 3.83 10.19 1.19
N LEU A 12 3.33 10.54 0.00
CA LEU A 12 1.96 11.02 -0.21
C LEU A 12 1.16 10.11 -1.14
N ASN A 13 1.69 8.93 -1.43
CA ASN A 13 1.09 7.91 -2.28
C ASN A 13 1.29 6.55 -1.61
N VAL A 14 0.37 5.62 -1.83
CA VAL A 14 0.49 4.26 -1.32
C VAL A 14 1.52 3.49 -2.17
N PRO A 15 2.56 2.89 -1.60
CA PRO A 15 3.55 2.15 -2.38
C PRO A 15 2.96 0.91 -3.07
N LEU A 16 3.02 0.88 -4.40
CA LEU A 16 2.51 -0.26 -5.19
C LEU A 16 3.49 -1.43 -5.26
N TRP A 17 4.80 -1.18 -5.23
CA TRP A 17 5.85 -2.22 -5.38
C TRP A 17 6.99 -2.12 -4.37
N ALA A 18 7.18 -0.96 -3.73
CA ALA A 18 8.22 -0.83 -2.71
C ALA A 18 7.77 -1.49 -1.41
N TYR A 19 8.62 -2.35 -0.86
CA TYR A 19 8.47 -2.99 0.44
C TYR A 19 9.02 -2.10 1.56
N GLY A 20 8.71 -2.43 2.80
CA GLY A 20 9.19 -1.70 3.97
C GLY A 20 8.56 -0.32 4.21
N LEU A 21 7.75 0.17 3.25
CA LEU A 21 7.25 1.55 3.20
C LEU A 21 5.72 1.62 3.20
N ALA A 22 5.19 2.65 3.84
CA ALA A 22 3.78 2.98 3.90
C ALA A 22 3.47 4.43 3.55
N TYR A 23 2.21 4.70 3.26
CA TYR A 23 1.70 6.07 3.13
C TYR A 23 2.02 6.88 4.39
N GLU A 24 2.39 8.14 4.20
CA GLU A 24 2.84 9.08 5.25
C GLU A 24 4.15 8.73 5.99
N ASP A 25 4.84 7.65 5.63
CA ASP A 25 6.21 7.42 6.11
C ASP A 25 7.12 8.59 5.73
N VAL A 26 8.09 8.89 6.59
CA VAL A 26 9.16 9.83 6.28
C VAL A 26 10.39 9.04 5.90
N ILE A 27 10.91 9.31 4.70
CA ILE A 27 12.14 8.72 4.17
C ILE A 27 13.25 9.76 4.10
N GLU A 28 14.48 9.29 4.15
CA GLU A 28 15.65 10.05 3.70
C GLU A 28 15.93 9.71 2.24
N ALA A 29 16.18 10.74 1.44
CA ALA A 29 16.52 10.61 0.02
C ALA A 29 17.59 11.63 -0.36
N GLU A 30 18.41 11.29 -1.35
CA GLU A 30 19.46 12.15 -1.87
C GLU A 30 19.33 12.39 -3.37
N MET A 31 19.81 13.53 -3.84
CA MET A 31 19.86 13.84 -5.26
C MET A 31 21.03 13.07 -5.89
N ALA A 32 20.72 12.11 -6.77
CA ALA A 32 21.72 11.37 -7.52
C ALA A 32 22.20 12.15 -8.76
N GLU A 33 23.24 11.64 -9.41
CA GLU A 33 23.82 12.26 -10.63
C GLU A 33 22.80 12.41 -11.77
N ASP A 34 21.80 11.54 -11.81
CA ASP A 34 20.71 11.53 -12.79
C ASP A 34 19.63 12.60 -12.53
N GLN A 35 19.85 13.48 -11.55
CA GLN A 35 18.90 14.51 -11.12
C GLN A 35 17.58 13.93 -10.59
N ARG A 36 17.60 12.71 -10.05
CA ARG A 36 16.47 12.10 -9.37
C ARG A 36 16.78 11.90 -7.90
N LEU A 37 15.72 11.93 -7.09
CA LEU A 37 15.81 11.57 -5.69
C LEU A 37 15.88 10.05 -5.58
N HIS A 38 16.94 9.54 -4.97
CA HIS A 38 17.12 8.13 -4.67
C HIS A 38 16.82 7.90 -3.20
N TYR A 39 16.02 6.88 -2.91
CA TYR A 39 15.74 6.46 -1.54
C TYR A 39 17.03 6.00 -0.86
N VAL A 40 17.26 6.48 0.36
CA VAL A 40 18.41 6.06 1.18
C VAL A 40 17.96 5.12 2.29
N ARG A 41 16.98 5.55 3.10
CA ARG A 41 16.44 4.76 4.21
C ARG A 41 15.14 5.34 4.73
N LEU A 42 14.41 4.52 5.48
CA LEU A 42 13.28 4.97 6.29
C LEU A 42 13.79 5.78 7.49
N ALA A 43 13.19 6.96 7.70
CA ALA A 43 13.52 7.84 8.81
C ALA A 43 12.47 7.77 9.93
N GLN A 44 11.19 7.61 9.58
CA GLN A 44 10.09 7.51 10.54
C GLN A 44 8.90 6.74 9.93
N ARG A 45 8.34 5.80 10.69
CA ARG A 45 7.09 5.10 10.34
C ARG A 45 5.86 5.95 10.65
N SER A 46 4.87 5.92 9.78
CA SER A 46 3.53 6.49 10.00
C SER A 46 2.67 5.64 10.93
N GLY A 47 2.99 4.34 11.04
CA GLY A 47 2.15 3.35 11.74
C GLY A 47 1.04 2.75 10.87
N LEU A 48 1.00 3.12 9.59
CA LEU A 48 0.07 2.55 8.62
C LEU A 48 0.66 1.31 7.93
N LEU A 49 -0.24 0.48 7.42
CA LEU A 49 0.05 -0.70 6.62
C LEU A 49 -0.19 -0.41 5.15
N THR A 50 0.68 -0.94 4.30
CA THR A 50 0.49 -1.08 2.86
C THR A 50 -0.09 -2.46 2.60
N VAL A 51 -1.38 -2.52 2.29
CA VAL A 51 -2.10 -3.75 1.96
C VAL A 51 -2.32 -3.79 0.45
N ARG A 52 -1.75 -4.77 -0.23
CA ARG A 52 -1.88 -4.96 -1.68
C ARG A 52 -2.87 -6.07 -1.96
N VAL A 53 -3.69 -5.87 -2.98
CA VAL A 53 -4.70 -6.84 -3.41
C VAL A 53 -4.56 -7.03 -4.91
N ALA A 54 -4.34 -8.29 -5.30
CA ALA A 54 -4.32 -8.72 -6.69
C ALA A 54 -5.51 -9.66 -6.96
N GLY A 55 -6.22 -9.48 -8.06
CA GLY A 55 -7.35 -10.34 -8.46
C GLY A 55 -7.34 -10.64 -9.96
N PRO A 56 -6.29 -11.27 -10.51
CA PRO A 56 -6.16 -11.49 -11.96
C PRO A 56 -7.26 -12.38 -12.53
N ASP A 57 -7.78 -13.32 -11.74
CA ASP A 57 -8.78 -14.32 -12.14
C ASP A 57 -10.18 -14.02 -11.58
N ALA A 58 -10.34 -12.90 -10.88
CA ALA A 58 -11.61 -12.52 -10.27
C ALA A 58 -12.67 -12.17 -11.31
N ASP A 59 -13.93 -12.54 -11.04
CA ASP A 59 -15.06 -11.88 -11.68
C ASP A 59 -15.00 -10.36 -11.40
N PRO A 60 -15.01 -9.48 -12.42
CA PRO A 60 -14.82 -8.05 -12.23
C PRO A 60 -15.81 -7.42 -11.26
N ALA A 61 -17.08 -7.83 -11.29
CA ALA A 61 -18.10 -7.26 -10.41
C ALA A 61 -17.86 -7.66 -8.95
N SER A 62 -17.38 -8.88 -8.72
CA SER A 62 -17.06 -9.39 -7.38
C SER A 62 -15.79 -8.75 -6.82
N TYR A 63 -14.76 -8.57 -7.66
CA TYR A 63 -13.57 -7.81 -7.32
C TYR A 63 -13.90 -6.37 -6.96
N GLU A 64 -14.66 -5.66 -7.80
CA GLU A 64 -15.06 -4.27 -7.54
C GLU A 64 -15.85 -4.11 -6.24
N ARG A 65 -16.73 -5.07 -5.90
CA ARG A 65 -17.45 -5.06 -4.63
C ARG A 65 -16.49 -5.18 -3.45
N LEU A 66 -15.52 -6.08 -3.51
CA LEU A 66 -14.53 -6.23 -2.44
C LEU A 66 -13.65 -4.99 -2.32
N ILE A 67 -13.14 -4.47 -3.44
CA ILE A 67 -12.34 -3.24 -3.44
C ILE A 67 -13.12 -2.08 -2.82
N ALA A 68 -14.42 -1.95 -3.09
CA ALA A 68 -15.26 -0.92 -2.47
C ALA A 68 -15.40 -1.10 -0.94
N VAL A 69 -15.36 -2.33 -0.43
CA VAL A 69 -15.36 -2.62 1.02
C VAL A 69 -14.06 -2.17 1.66
N LEU A 70 -12.91 -2.48 1.05
CA LEU A 70 -11.59 -2.10 1.53
C LEU A 70 -11.38 -0.57 1.48
N GLN A 71 -11.77 0.06 0.37
CA GLN A 71 -11.68 1.51 0.18
C GLN A 71 -12.40 2.32 1.25
N ARG A 72 -13.52 1.83 1.79
CA ARG A 72 -14.28 2.53 2.84
C ARG A 72 -13.53 2.60 4.18
N ARG A 73 -12.55 1.73 4.39
CA ARG A 73 -11.77 1.64 5.64
C ARG A 73 -10.30 2.04 5.44
N ALA A 74 -9.88 2.22 4.20
CA ALA A 74 -8.56 2.72 3.85
C ALA A 74 -8.46 4.24 4.05
N ILE A 75 -7.28 4.69 4.48
CA ILE A 75 -6.94 6.11 4.59
C ILE A 75 -6.56 6.69 3.23
N ALA A 76 -5.84 5.90 2.43
CA ALA A 76 -5.49 6.21 1.05
C ALA A 76 -5.53 4.94 0.19
N THR A 77 -5.65 5.11 -1.12
CA THR A 77 -5.68 3.99 -2.08
C THR A 77 -4.94 4.41 -3.34
N GLU A 78 -4.15 3.48 -3.88
CA GLU A 78 -3.57 3.59 -5.20
C GLU A 78 -4.02 2.41 -6.06
N LYS A 79 -4.35 2.70 -7.33
CA LYS A 79 -4.79 1.69 -8.29
C LYS A 79 -3.79 1.66 -9.43
N TYR A 80 -3.25 0.47 -9.72
CA TYR A 80 -2.39 0.29 -10.89
C TYR A 80 -3.22 0.00 -12.14
N ASP A 81 -4.10 -1.00 -12.05
CA ASP A 81 -5.01 -1.40 -13.12
C ASP A 81 -6.31 -1.99 -12.55
N SER A 82 -7.12 -2.64 -13.38
CA SER A 82 -8.39 -3.25 -12.96
C SER A 82 -8.26 -4.43 -12.00
N THR A 83 -7.05 -4.98 -11.83
CA THR A 83 -6.76 -6.21 -11.10
C THR A 83 -5.79 -6.03 -9.95
N TYR A 84 -5.22 -4.83 -9.76
CA TYR A 84 -4.23 -4.57 -8.72
C TYR A 84 -4.42 -3.20 -8.04
N CYS A 85 -4.59 -3.23 -6.72
CA CYS A 85 -4.75 -2.06 -5.86
C CYS A 85 -3.86 -2.17 -4.61
N ALA A 86 -3.40 -1.03 -4.10
CA ALA A 86 -2.77 -0.92 -2.79
C ALA A 86 -3.55 0.05 -1.90
N PHE A 87 -3.65 -0.30 -0.61
CA PHE A 87 -4.39 0.43 0.41
C PHE A 87 -3.47 0.82 1.55
N ALA A 88 -3.58 2.08 2.00
CA ALA A 88 -3.03 2.48 3.28
C ALA A 88 -4.09 2.25 4.36
N MET A 89 -3.81 1.37 5.33
CA MET A 89 -4.77 0.99 6.37
C MET A 89 -4.11 1.03 7.75
N SER A 90 -4.86 1.33 8.81
CA SER A 90 -4.41 0.99 10.16
C SER A 90 -4.58 -0.50 10.41
N GLN A 91 -3.90 -1.03 11.44
CA GLN A 91 -4.09 -2.42 11.86
C GLN A 91 -5.55 -2.71 12.25
N GLU A 92 -6.23 -1.75 12.88
CA GLU A 92 -7.65 -1.85 13.23
C GLU A 92 -8.55 -1.91 11.99
N SER A 93 -8.31 -1.05 10.99
CA SER A 93 -9.07 -1.07 9.74
C SER A 93 -8.90 -2.38 8.96
N LEU A 94 -7.68 -2.95 8.97
CA LEU A 94 -7.41 -4.23 8.34
C LEU A 94 -8.13 -5.38 9.07
N ALA A 95 -8.02 -5.42 10.40
CA ALA A 95 -8.73 -6.42 11.21
C ALA A 95 -10.26 -6.36 11.00
N ALA A 96 -10.81 -5.16 10.80
CA ALA A 96 -12.24 -4.96 10.49
C ALA A 96 -12.67 -5.41 9.09
N CYS A 97 -11.73 -5.90 8.26
CA CYS A 97 -11.94 -6.45 6.92
C CYS A 97 -11.50 -7.92 6.79
N GLU A 98 -10.99 -8.53 7.87
CA GLU A 98 -10.36 -9.85 7.84
C GLU A 98 -11.32 -10.92 7.31
N GLU A 99 -12.59 -10.90 7.74
CA GLU A 99 -13.59 -11.87 7.29
C GLU A 99 -13.89 -11.75 5.79
N GLU A 100 -14.03 -10.52 5.26
CA GLU A 100 -14.27 -10.30 3.84
C GLU A 100 -13.06 -10.67 2.98
N ILE A 101 -11.85 -10.42 3.46
CA ILE A 101 -10.59 -10.80 2.80
C ILE A 101 -10.46 -12.33 2.76
N ASP A 102 -10.59 -12.99 3.90
CA ASP A 102 -10.45 -14.44 4.04
C ASP A 102 -11.48 -15.20 3.17
N ALA A 103 -12.71 -14.70 3.10
CA ALA A 103 -13.73 -15.27 2.24
C ALA A 103 -13.31 -15.19 0.76
N ALA A 104 -12.81 -14.04 0.33
CA ALA A 104 -12.41 -13.79 -1.04
C ALA A 104 -11.15 -14.59 -1.45
N GLU A 105 -10.15 -14.71 -0.56
CA GLU A 105 -8.96 -15.53 -0.81
C GLU A 105 -9.31 -17.03 -0.88
N ARG A 106 -10.20 -17.52 -0.02
CA ARG A 106 -10.66 -18.91 -0.03
C ARG A 106 -11.40 -19.29 -1.30
N GLU A 107 -12.12 -18.34 -1.89
CA GLU A 107 -12.78 -18.50 -3.18
C GLU A 107 -11.80 -18.38 -4.38
N GLY A 108 -10.52 -18.08 -4.12
CA GLY A 108 -9.51 -17.87 -5.13
C GLY A 108 -9.73 -16.58 -5.93
N MET A 109 -10.52 -15.64 -5.41
CA MET A 109 -10.84 -14.40 -6.10
C MET A 109 -9.67 -13.43 -6.06
N ILE A 110 -8.94 -13.39 -4.95
CA ILE A 110 -7.84 -12.45 -4.75
C ILE A 110 -6.64 -13.11 -4.05
N GLN A 111 -5.54 -12.38 -4.04
CA GLN A 111 -4.37 -12.57 -3.20
C GLN A 111 -4.11 -11.26 -2.46
N VAL A 112 -3.91 -11.34 -1.13
CA VAL A 112 -3.55 -10.19 -0.29
C VAL A 112 -2.11 -10.29 0.18
N GLU A 113 -1.41 -9.15 0.20
CA GLU A 113 -0.07 -9.02 0.76
C GLU A 113 0.00 -7.79 1.67
N ILE A 114 0.70 -7.92 2.81
CA ILE A 114 1.06 -6.81 3.70
C ILE A 114 2.54 -6.47 3.46
N ALA A 115 2.82 -5.35 2.81
CA ALA A 115 4.15 -5.04 2.28
C ALA A 115 5.00 -4.10 3.17
N ASN A 116 4.87 -4.21 4.49
CA ASN A 116 5.52 -3.33 5.46
C ASN A 116 6.89 -3.83 5.97
N GLU A 117 7.23 -5.08 5.68
CA GLU A 117 8.52 -5.67 6.01
C GLU A 117 9.48 -5.46 4.84
N ASP A 118 10.78 -5.33 5.13
CA ASP A 118 11.82 -5.31 4.11
C ASP A 118 11.96 -6.74 3.55
N GLU A 119 12.04 -6.92 2.22
CA GLU A 119 12.45 -8.22 1.67
C GLU A 119 13.90 -8.49 2.11
N GLU A 120 14.12 -9.59 2.86
CA GLU A 120 15.45 -10.04 3.33
C GLU A 120 16.40 -10.43 2.18
#